data_AF-A0AA88YGU9-F1
#
_entry.id   AF-A0AA88YGU9-F1
#
_cell.length_a   1.000
_cell.length_b   1.000
_cell.length_c   1.000
_cell.angle_alpha   90.00
_cell.angle_beta   90.00
_cell.angle_gamma   90.00
#
_symmetry.space_group_name_H-M   'P 1'
#
loop_
_entity.id
_entity.type
_entity.pdbx_description
1 polymer ?
#
loop_
_entity_poly.entity_id
_entity_poly.type
_entity_poly.pdbx_seq_one_letter_code
_entity_poly.pdbx_strand_id
1 'polypeptide(L)'
;GTAGVGKSSFLNTVMTSFSDTTYWVERAAVGNYQDARQETYHLNSKDKYISRGRHESFAYPTLLDIAGLEDEDSLVLQEMLRIVLFGRIHEGESLQTLHRFISENVKNIDAVRERYSTVAEEHRVDRIIFIASAHAATKILPTNLINVLCNAANSPEMVIPRYGVLTHCDKVDVEDEAFLRREKDFKAHLGLPDNRYMRCGNYCDDIDRIYGTNRLEETILEIDIPVIKFMTQVS
;
A
#
# COMPACT_ATOMS: atom_id res chain seq x y z
N GLY A 1 -2.83 0.01 -4.97
CA GLY A 1 -3.20 -1.20 -5.73
C GLY A 1 -4.71 -1.30 -5.81
N THR A 2 -5.24 -1.92 -6.87
CA THR A 2 -6.69 -2.06 -7.13
C THR A 2 -7.37 -3.09 -6.20
N ALA A 3 -8.70 -3.19 -6.25
CA ALA A 3 -9.44 -4.12 -5.41
C ALA A 3 -9.08 -5.61 -5.66
N GLY A 4 -8.93 -6.36 -4.57
CA GLY A 4 -8.64 -7.80 -4.60
C GLY A 4 -7.20 -8.18 -4.96
N VAL A 5 -6.26 -7.24 -4.93
CA VAL A 5 -4.82 -7.53 -5.16
C VAL A 5 -4.07 -7.93 -3.88
N GLY A 6 -4.77 -8.24 -2.78
CA GLY A 6 -4.13 -8.62 -1.52
C GLY A 6 -3.52 -7.47 -0.71
N LYS A 7 -3.92 -6.21 -0.96
CA LYS A 7 -3.47 -5.03 -0.19
C LYS A 7 -3.77 -5.16 1.31
N SER A 8 -5.03 -5.46 1.69
CA SER A 8 -5.41 -5.60 3.09
C SER A 8 -4.69 -6.77 3.77
N SER A 9 -4.56 -7.92 3.06
CA SER A 9 -3.82 -9.08 3.56
C SER A 9 -2.33 -8.76 3.78
N PHE A 10 -1.71 -8.02 2.86
CA PHE A 10 -0.34 -7.53 3.04
C PHE A 10 -0.22 -6.58 4.22
N LEU A 11 -1.17 -5.66 4.39
CA LEU A 11 -1.18 -4.72 5.51
C LEU A 11 -1.29 -5.46 6.86
N ASN A 12 -2.17 -6.45 6.94
CA ASN A 12 -2.26 -7.36 8.09
C ASN A 12 -0.97 -8.13 8.34
N THR A 13 -0.31 -8.57 7.27
CA THR A 13 0.99 -9.26 7.35
C THR A 13 2.04 -8.33 7.95
N VAL A 14 2.21 -7.11 7.42
CA VAL A 14 3.14 -6.10 7.98
C VAL A 14 2.85 -5.85 9.46
N MET A 15 1.60 -5.59 9.83
CA MET A 15 1.24 -5.33 11.22
C MET A 15 1.47 -6.54 12.12
N THR A 16 1.33 -7.76 11.61
CA THR A 16 1.59 -9.00 12.37
C THR A 16 3.09 -9.16 12.58
N SER A 17 3.90 -8.99 11.54
CA SER A 17 5.37 -9.12 11.61
C SER A 17 6.03 -8.11 12.56
N PHE A 18 5.43 -6.93 12.74
CA PHE A 18 5.89 -5.93 13.72
C PHE A 18 5.21 -6.03 15.09
N SER A 19 4.21 -6.89 15.26
CA SER A 19 3.49 -6.98 16.52
C SER A 19 4.29 -7.70 17.58
N ASP A 20 3.94 -7.43 18.83
CA ASP A 20 4.49 -8.12 20.00
C ASP A 20 3.65 -9.34 20.43
N THR A 21 2.64 -9.69 19.62
CA THR A 21 1.84 -10.90 19.77
C THR A 21 2.46 -12.06 18.99
N THR A 22 2.32 -13.29 19.50
CA THR A 22 2.86 -14.49 18.85
C THR A 22 1.99 -15.04 17.72
N TYR A 23 0.88 -14.35 17.41
CA TYR A 23 -0.14 -14.83 16.48
C TYR A 23 -0.73 -13.68 15.65
N TRP A 24 -1.34 -14.04 14.53
CA TRP A 24 -1.99 -13.14 13.59
C TRP A 24 -3.31 -12.57 14.12
N VAL A 25 -3.55 -11.29 13.84
CA VAL A 25 -4.81 -10.60 14.14
C VAL A 25 -5.25 -9.79 12.92
N GLU A 26 -6.51 -9.94 12.52
CA GLU A 26 -7.09 -9.07 11.49
C GLU A 26 -7.25 -7.65 12.03
N ARG A 27 -6.52 -6.70 11.42
CA ARG A 27 -6.54 -5.27 11.78
C ARG A 27 -6.97 -4.39 10.61
N ALA A 28 -6.80 -4.88 9.39
CA ALA A 28 -7.28 -4.29 8.16
C ALA A 28 -8.34 -5.21 7.55
N ALA A 29 -9.54 -4.70 7.32
CA ALA A 29 -10.65 -5.49 6.79
C ALA A 29 -10.28 -6.10 5.43
N VAL A 30 -10.37 -7.43 5.33
CA VAL A 30 -10.19 -8.18 4.09
C VAL A 30 -11.58 -8.45 3.50
N GLY A 31 -12.02 -7.70 2.50
CA GLY A 31 -13.36 -7.87 1.92
C GLY A 31 -13.49 -7.46 0.46
N ASN A 32 -14.20 -8.27 -0.32
CA ASN A 32 -14.76 -7.91 -1.63
C ASN A 32 -16.03 -7.07 -1.40
N TYR A 33 -15.88 -5.78 -1.08
CA TYR A 33 -17.03 -4.87 -1.09
C TYR A 33 -17.26 -4.38 -2.52
N GLN A 34 -18.19 -5.04 -3.22
CA GLN A 34 -18.59 -4.69 -4.59
C GLN A 34 -19.45 -3.41 -4.70
N ASP A 35 -19.87 -2.80 -3.58
CA ASP A 35 -20.93 -1.77 -3.61
C ASP A 35 -20.68 -0.50 -2.78
N ALA A 36 -19.44 -0.16 -2.46
CA ALA A 36 -19.14 1.14 -1.90
C ALA A 36 -17.92 1.75 -2.57
N ARG A 37 -18.11 2.88 -3.26
CA ARG A 37 -17.03 3.84 -3.55
C ARG A 37 -16.44 4.28 -2.21
N GLN A 38 -15.46 3.54 -1.75
CA GLN A 38 -14.83 3.75 -0.47
C GLN A 38 -13.36 4.06 -0.73
N GLU A 39 -13.12 5.32 -1.04
CA GLU A 39 -11.82 5.94 -0.77
C GLU A 39 -11.67 6.08 0.74
N THR A 40 -11.48 4.94 1.40
CA THR A 40 -11.33 4.89 2.85
C THR A 40 -9.85 5.08 3.17
N TYR A 41 -9.58 6.13 3.93
CA TYR A 41 -8.27 6.46 4.48
C TYR A 41 -8.13 5.78 5.84
N HIS A 42 -7.19 4.85 5.97
CA HIS A 42 -6.89 4.25 7.26
C HIS A 42 -5.45 4.55 7.66
N LEU A 43 -5.29 5.36 8.71
CA LEU A 43 -4.04 5.53 9.41
C LEU A 43 -3.86 4.38 10.41
N ASN A 44 -2.80 3.60 10.25
CA ASN A 44 -2.44 2.55 11.19
C ASN A 44 -1.13 2.91 11.88
N SER A 45 -1.25 3.62 13.00
CA SER A 45 -0.13 3.94 13.90
C SER A 45 0.30 2.72 14.71
N LYS A 46 1.52 2.77 15.25
CA LYS A 46 2.11 1.69 16.07
C LYS A 46 1.20 1.20 17.20
N ASP A 47 0.43 2.10 17.80
CA ASP A 47 -0.44 1.78 18.94
C ASP A 47 -1.56 0.79 18.58
N LYS A 48 -1.85 0.59 17.28
CA LYS A 48 -2.80 -0.42 16.81
C LYS A 48 -2.23 -1.82 16.78
N TYR A 49 -0.91 -1.97 16.75
CA TYR A 49 -0.27 -3.27 16.54
C TYR A 49 0.88 -3.59 17.51
N ILE A 50 1.17 -2.72 18.47
CA ILE A 50 2.20 -2.90 19.49
C ILE A 50 1.64 -2.56 20.86
N SER A 51 1.86 -3.44 21.85
CA SER A 51 1.48 -3.11 23.23
C SER A 51 2.33 -1.98 23.83
N ARG A 52 1.68 -1.14 24.65
CA ARG A 52 2.33 0.01 25.30
C ARG A 52 3.49 -0.43 26.22
N GLY A 53 4.60 0.29 26.15
CA GLY A 53 5.76 0.12 27.05
C GLY A 53 6.82 -0.87 26.58
N ARG A 54 6.64 -1.53 25.43
CA ARG A 54 7.69 -2.30 24.76
C ARG A 54 8.24 -1.52 23.57
N HIS A 55 9.57 -1.54 23.43
CA HIS A 55 10.26 -1.07 22.22
C HIS A 55 10.00 0.39 21.81
N GLU A 56 9.78 1.31 22.77
CA GLU A 56 9.59 2.75 22.48
C GLU A 56 10.76 3.39 21.71
N SER A 57 11.94 2.78 21.80
CA SER A 57 13.15 3.22 21.10
C SER A 57 13.16 2.90 19.59
N PHE A 58 12.20 2.12 19.07
CA PHE A 58 12.16 1.72 17.67
C PHE A 58 11.25 2.64 16.85
N ALA A 59 11.70 2.97 15.65
CA ALA A 59 10.92 3.73 14.67
C ALA A 59 9.96 2.78 13.93
N TYR A 60 8.70 2.75 14.37
CA TYR A 60 7.67 1.94 13.73
C TYR A 60 6.96 2.71 12.62
N PRO A 61 6.60 2.05 11.49
CA PRO A 61 5.96 2.73 10.39
C PRO A 61 4.53 3.11 10.74
N THR A 62 4.14 4.35 10.41
CA THR A 62 2.73 4.69 10.30
C THR A 62 2.26 4.31 8.90
N LEU A 63 1.33 3.35 8.81
CA LEU A 63 0.89 2.83 7.53
C LEU A 63 -0.35 3.60 7.08
N LEU A 64 -0.21 4.27 5.93
CA LEU A 64 -1.31 4.91 5.23
C LEU A 64 -1.90 3.93 4.21
N ASP A 65 -3.14 3.50 4.44
CA ASP A 65 -3.88 2.72 3.47
C ASP A 65 -4.85 3.59 2.65
N ILE A 66 -4.70 3.54 1.32
CA ILE A 66 -5.61 4.17 0.34
C ILE A 66 -6.34 3.04 -0.41
N ALA A 67 -7.60 2.84 -0.07
CA ALA A 67 -8.49 1.88 -0.74
C ALA A 67 -9.29 2.55 -1.86
N GLY A 68 -9.85 1.74 -2.77
CA GLY A 68 -10.84 2.21 -3.74
C GLY A 68 -10.30 2.90 -5.00
N LEU A 69 -8.98 2.97 -5.20
CA LEU A 69 -8.42 3.53 -6.44
C LEU A 69 -8.63 2.60 -7.63
N GLU A 70 -9.29 3.12 -8.66
CA GLU A 70 -9.45 2.46 -9.96
C GLU A 70 -8.21 2.65 -10.85
N ASP A 71 -8.11 1.88 -11.93
CA ASP A 71 -7.04 2.04 -12.92
C ASP A 71 -7.36 3.19 -13.89
N GLU A 72 -7.27 4.41 -13.39
CA GLU A 72 -7.59 5.62 -14.14
C GLU A 72 -6.44 6.64 -14.16
N ASP A 73 -6.51 7.53 -15.15
CA ASP A 73 -5.65 8.71 -15.25
C ASP A 73 -6.54 9.96 -15.31
N SER A 74 -7.14 10.29 -14.16
CA SER A 74 -8.01 11.45 -14.00
C SER A 74 -7.25 12.59 -13.32
N LEU A 75 -7.57 13.84 -13.69
CA LEU A 75 -7.04 15.02 -13.00
C LEU A 75 -7.39 15.00 -11.50
N VAL A 76 -8.55 14.41 -11.15
CA VAL A 76 -9.00 14.24 -9.77
C VAL A 76 -8.02 13.35 -9.01
N LEU A 77 -7.69 12.17 -9.55
CA LEU A 77 -6.74 11.24 -8.94
C LEU A 77 -5.32 11.83 -8.86
N GLN A 78 -4.86 12.52 -9.91
CA GLN A 78 -3.56 13.18 -9.93
C GLN A 78 -3.43 14.19 -8.78
N GLU A 79 -4.42 15.07 -8.62
CA GLU A 79 -4.39 16.09 -7.56
C GLU A 79 -4.62 15.49 -6.17
N MET A 80 -5.47 14.47 -6.05
CA MET A 80 -5.66 13.76 -4.78
C MET A 80 -4.33 13.15 -4.31
N LEU A 81 -3.61 12.43 -5.18
CA LEU A 81 -2.31 11.85 -4.84
C LEU A 81 -1.28 12.93 -4.52
N ARG A 82 -1.26 14.05 -5.25
CA ARG A 82 -0.38 15.19 -4.93
C ARG A 82 -0.69 15.79 -3.55
N ILE A 83 -1.95 15.86 -3.14
CA ILE A 83 -2.30 16.43 -1.83
C ILE A 83 -1.91 15.46 -0.71
N VAL A 84 -2.20 14.17 -0.89
CA VAL A 84 -1.94 13.14 0.12
C VAL A 84 -0.45 12.88 0.31
N LEU A 85 0.28 12.67 -0.78
CA LEU A 85 1.70 12.31 -0.71
C LEU A 85 2.57 13.41 -0.11
N PHE A 86 2.17 14.67 -0.28
CA PHE A 86 2.91 15.84 0.19
C PHE A 86 2.39 16.36 1.54
N GLY A 87 1.55 15.60 2.25
CA GLY A 87 1.09 15.98 3.59
C GLY A 87 0.24 17.26 3.60
N ARG A 88 -0.52 17.52 2.53
CA ARG A 88 -1.31 18.75 2.36
C ARG A 88 -2.78 18.57 2.76
N ILE A 89 -3.18 17.36 3.18
CA ILE A 89 -4.53 17.11 3.69
C ILE A 89 -4.68 17.78 5.06
N HIS A 90 -5.78 18.49 5.28
CA HIS A 90 -6.03 19.13 6.57
C HIS A 90 -6.38 18.10 7.64
N GLU A 91 -6.05 18.41 8.90
CA GLU A 91 -6.43 17.56 10.03
C GLU A 91 -7.95 17.33 10.08
N GLY A 92 -8.34 16.06 10.24
CA GLY A 92 -9.74 15.64 10.30
C GLY A 92 -10.46 15.57 8.94
N GLU A 93 -9.81 15.92 7.84
CA GLU A 93 -10.39 15.79 6.50
C GLU A 93 -10.29 14.36 5.97
N SER A 94 -11.38 13.86 5.38
CA SER A 94 -11.42 12.52 4.78
C SER A 94 -11.09 12.55 3.29
N LEU A 95 -10.53 11.46 2.75
CA LEU A 95 -10.29 11.34 1.30
C LEU A 95 -11.57 11.51 0.47
N GLN A 96 -12.71 11.01 0.94
CA GLN A 96 -13.99 11.21 0.23
C GLN A 96 -14.38 12.69 0.13
N THR A 97 -14.10 13.47 1.18
CA THR A 97 -14.35 14.91 1.18
C THR A 97 -13.37 15.62 0.25
N LEU A 98 -12.11 15.22 0.29
CA LEU A 98 -11.07 15.70 -0.64
C LEU A 98 -11.46 15.41 -2.10
N HIS A 99 -11.76 14.15 -2.43
CA HIS A 99 -12.16 13.75 -3.78
C HIS A 99 -13.39 14.49 -4.26
N ARG A 100 -14.43 14.61 -3.42
CA ARG A 100 -15.64 15.38 -3.76
C ARG A 100 -15.28 16.84 -4.06
N PHE A 101 -14.49 17.47 -3.20
CA PHE A 101 -14.07 18.85 -3.39
C PHE A 101 -13.28 19.04 -4.69
N ILE A 102 -12.32 18.15 -4.98
CA ILE A 102 -11.55 18.19 -6.24
C ILE A 102 -12.50 17.99 -7.44
N SER A 103 -13.41 17.02 -7.36
CA SER A 103 -14.37 16.71 -8.42
C SER A 103 -15.28 17.91 -8.74
N GLU A 104 -15.80 18.57 -7.71
CA GLU A 104 -16.65 19.77 -7.85
C GLU A 104 -15.89 20.97 -8.42
N ASN A 105 -14.58 21.02 -8.20
CA ASN A 105 -13.70 22.12 -8.62
C ASN A 105 -12.76 21.74 -9.76
N VAL A 106 -13.00 20.64 -10.47
CA VAL A 106 -12.09 20.13 -11.53
C VAL A 106 -11.85 21.13 -12.65
N LYS A 107 -12.82 22.03 -12.91
CA LYS A 107 -12.72 23.11 -13.90
C LYS A 107 -11.89 24.31 -13.41
N ASN A 108 -11.62 24.41 -12.11
CA ASN A 108 -10.83 25.45 -11.48
C ASN A 108 -9.80 24.82 -10.52
N ILE A 109 -8.82 24.14 -11.10
CA ILE A 109 -7.83 23.39 -10.34
C ILE A 109 -6.90 24.30 -9.52
N ASP A 110 -6.76 25.56 -9.91
CA ASP A 110 -5.94 26.52 -9.18
C ASP A 110 -6.55 26.83 -7.81
N ALA A 111 -7.89 26.90 -7.69
CA ALA A 111 -8.56 27.03 -6.40
C ALA A 111 -8.34 25.81 -5.50
N VAL A 112 -8.24 24.60 -6.08
CA VAL A 112 -7.88 23.39 -5.34
C VAL A 112 -6.44 23.50 -4.81
N ARG A 113 -5.50 23.90 -5.67
CA ARG A 113 -4.10 24.06 -5.30
C ARG A 113 -3.87 25.14 -4.25
N GLU A 114 -4.62 26.25 -4.32
CA GLU A 114 -4.59 27.31 -3.32
C GLU A 114 -5.09 26.82 -1.96
N ARG A 115 -6.22 26.10 -1.92
CA ARG A 115 -6.76 25.51 -0.68
C ARG A 115 -5.78 24.53 -0.03
N TYR A 116 -5.08 23.73 -0.82
CA TYR A 116 -4.11 22.73 -0.35
C TYR A 116 -2.66 23.16 -0.64
N SER A 117 -2.37 24.44 -0.38
CA SER A 117 -1.05 25.02 -0.61
C SER A 117 -0.08 24.75 0.55
N THR A 118 -0.61 24.67 1.78
CA THR A 118 0.17 24.43 2.99
C THR A 118 0.59 22.97 3.11
N VAL A 119 1.86 22.75 3.45
CA VAL A 119 2.45 21.44 3.72
C VAL A 119 2.60 21.26 5.22
N ALA A 120 2.08 20.16 5.76
CA ALA A 120 2.44 19.65 7.08
C ALA A 120 3.53 18.58 6.89
N GLU A 121 4.78 18.92 7.16
CA GLU A 121 5.93 18.04 6.91
C GLU A 121 5.80 16.70 7.66
N GLU A 122 5.20 16.71 8.84
CA GLU A 122 4.88 15.52 9.65
C GLU A 122 3.84 14.59 9.02
N HIS A 123 3.06 15.07 8.05
CA HIS A 123 2.06 14.29 7.32
C HIS A 123 2.55 13.82 5.95
N ARG A 124 3.79 14.16 5.60
CA ARG A 124 4.38 13.81 4.31
C ARG A 124 4.64 12.31 4.23
N VAL A 125 4.38 11.72 3.06
CA VAL A 125 4.63 10.29 2.85
C VAL A 125 6.11 10.06 2.58
N ASP A 126 6.76 9.27 3.44
CA ASP A 126 8.18 8.92 3.30
C ASP A 126 8.43 7.91 2.18
N ARG A 127 7.48 6.97 1.98
CA ARG A 127 7.63 5.84 1.06
C ARG A 127 6.29 5.41 0.50
N ILE A 128 6.29 5.01 -0.76
CA ILE A 128 5.13 4.46 -1.45
C ILE A 128 5.37 2.96 -1.67
N ILE A 129 4.46 2.12 -1.18
CA ILE A 129 4.46 0.68 -1.46
C ILE A 129 3.29 0.37 -2.39
N PHE A 130 3.57 0.08 -3.65
CA PHE A 130 2.55 -0.33 -4.59
C PHE A 130 2.37 -1.84 -4.57
N ILE A 131 1.11 -2.27 -4.44
CA ILE A 131 0.75 -3.68 -4.31
C ILE A 131 -0.06 -4.11 -5.53
N ALA A 132 0.36 -5.21 -6.15
CA ALA A 132 -0.37 -5.90 -7.21
C ALA A 132 -0.37 -7.42 -6.96
N SER A 133 -1.31 -8.13 -7.59
CA SER A 133 -1.36 -9.60 -7.51
C SER A 133 -0.35 -10.20 -8.47
N ALA A 134 0.35 -11.27 -8.09
CA ALA A 134 1.18 -12.10 -8.96
C ALA A 134 0.34 -12.92 -9.96
N HIS A 135 -0.92 -13.20 -9.62
CA HIS A 135 -1.80 -14.04 -10.42
C HIS A 135 -2.31 -13.30 -11.67
N ALA A 136 -1.56 -13.38 -12.77
CA ALA A 136 -1.79 -12.63 -14.01
C ALA A 136 -3.16 -12.89 -14.64
N ALA A 137 -3.64 -14.13 -14.55
CA ALA A 137 -4.86 -14.58 -15.21
C ALA A 137 -6.14 -13.93 -14.64
N THR A 138 -6.10 -13.35 -13.44
CA THR A 138 -7.28 -12.79 -12.77
C THR A 138 -7.19 -11.30 -12.52
N LYS A 139 -6.00 -10.69 -12.65
CA LYS A 139 -5.77 -9.28 -12.34
C LYS A 139 -4.79 -8.65 -13.33
N ILE A 140 -5.28 -7.71 -14.13
CA ILE A 140 -4.44 -6.88 -15.00
C ILE A 140 -3.62 -5.92 -14.12
N LEU A 141 -2.38 -5.60 -14.53
CA LEU A 141 -1.60 -4.57 -13.87
C LEU A 141 -2.24 -3.19 -14.13
N PRO A 142 -2.54 -2.39 -13.09
CA PRO A 142 -3.20 -1.11 -13.27
C PRO A 142 -2.20 -0.03 -13.72
N THR A 143 -1.87 -0.02 -15.01
CA THR A 143 -0.79 0.80 -15.56
C THR A 143 -1.08 2.29 -15.49
N ASN A 144 -2.33 2.71 -15.63
CA ASN A 144 -2.69 4.13 -15.56
C ASN A 144 -2.49 4.64 -14.14
N LEU A 145 -2.99 3.90 -13.16
CA LEU A 145 -2.79 4.22 -11.74
C LEU A 145 -1.30 4.22 -11.36
N ILE A 146 -0.51 3.27 -11.88
CA ILE A 146 0.95 3.24 -11.65
C ILE A 146 1.60 4.50 -12.21
N ASN A 147 1.25 4.90 -13.43
CA ASN A 147 1.83 6.08 -14.08
C ASN A 147 1.48 7.36 -13.33
N VAL A 148 0.22 7.54 -12.94
CA VAL A 148 -0.22 8.69 -12.14
C VAL A 148 0.54 8.77 -10.83
N LEU A 149 0.64 7.65 -10.11
CA LEU A 149 1.37 7.58 -8.86
C LEU A 149 2.86 7.88 -9.05
N CYS A 150 3.48 7.35 -10.11
CA CYS A 150 4.88 7.62 -10.42
C CYS A 150 5.12 9.09 -10.76
N ASN A 151 4.20 9.74 -11.46
CA ASN A 151 4.28 11.16 -11.75
C ASN A 151 4.14 11.99 -10.47
N ALA A 152 3.16 11.67 -9.62
CA ALA A 152 2.96 12.36 -8.34
C ALA A 152 4.16 12.17 -7.40
N ALA A 153 4.77 10.99 -7.39
CA ALA A 153 5.95 10.68 -6.57
C ALA A 153 7.25 11.31 -7.09
N ASN A 154 7.31 11.75 -8.35
CA ASN A 154 8.47 12.41 -8.96
C ASN A 154 8.15 13.88 -9.28
N SER A 155 7.66 14.62 -8.29
CA SER A 155 7.39 16.05 -8.42
C SER A 155 8.71 16.84 -8.36
N PRO A 156 8.79 18.03 -9.01
CA PRO A 156 9.91 18.95 -8.80
C PRO A 156 10.15 19.32 -7.33
N GLU A 157 9.10 19.28 -6.51
CA GLU A 157 9.18 19.59 -5.08
C GLU A 157 9.85 18.47 -4.26
N MET A 158 9.67 17.21 -4.66
CA MET A 158 10.17 16.05 -3.92
C MET A 158 10.09 14.77 -4.74
N VAL A 159 11.09 13.90 -4.55
CA VAL A 159 11.08 12.52 -5.02
C VAL A 159 10.79 11.57 -3.85
N ILE A 160 9.65 10.88 -3.90
CA ILE A 160 9.28 9.87 -2.89
C ILE A 160 9.74 8.49 -3.38
N PRO A 161 10.55 7.75 -2.58
CA PRO A 161 10.92 6.38 -2.87
C PRO A 161 9.70 5.46 -3.07
N ARG A 162 9.71 4.74 -4.19
CA ARG A 162 8.71 3.74 -4.55
C ARG A 162 9.23 2.34 -4.32
N TYR A 163 8.34 1.48 -3.84
CA TYR A 163 8.53 0.07 -3.61
C TYR A 163 7.39 -0.71 -4.25
N GLY A 164 7.64 -1.98 -4.60
CA GLY A 164 6.65 -2.85 -5.21
C GLY A 164 6.53 -4.17 -4.49
N VAL A 165 5.29 -4.64 -4.33
CA VAL A 165 5.00 -5.97 -3.80
C VAL A 165 4.08 -6.70 -4.76
N LEU A 166 4.50 -7.91 -5.19
CA LEU A 166 3.59 -8.88 -5.78
C LEU A 166 3.11 -9.85 -4.71
N THR A 167 1.79 -9.88 -4.50
CA THR A 167 1.11 -10.78 -3.55
C THR A 167 0.63 -12.05 -4.26
N HIS A 168 0.13 -13.03 -3.51
CA HIS A 168 -0.36 -14.30 -4.05
C HIS A 168 0.73 -15.09 -4.79
N CYS A 169 2.00 -14.90 -4.41
CA CYS A 169 3.11 -15.66 -4.98
C CYS A 169 3.05 -17.15 -4.61
N ASP A 170 2.31 -17.50 -3.55
CA ASP A 170 1.95 -18.87 -3.16
C ASP A 170 0.98 -19.57 -4.15
N LYS A 171 0.35 -18.82 -5.05
CA LYS A 171 -0.68 -19.31 -5.99
C LYS A 171 -0.20 -19.39 -7.43
N VAL A 172 1.08 -19.13 -7.68
CA VAL A 172 1.67 -19.13 -9.02
C VAL A 172 2.97 -19.93 -8.99
N ASP A 173 3.32 -20.53 -10.12
CA ASP A 173 4.66 -21.04 -10.32
C ASP A 173 5.59 -19.86 -10.63
N VAL A 174 6.63 -19.68 -9.81
CA VAL A 174 7.58 -18.56 -9.95
C VAL A 174 8.59 -18.76 -11.07
N GLU A 175 8.69 -19.98 -11.61
CA GLU A 175 9.51 -20.31 -12.76
C GLU A 175 8.73 -20.21 -14.09
N ASP A 176 7.41 -20.01 -14.02
CA ASP A 176 6.56 -19.86 -15.20
C ASP A 176 6.85 -18.56 -15.96
N GLU A 177 6.92 -18.66 -17.29
CA GLU A 177 7.23 -17.52 -18.16
C GLU A 177 6.23 -16.36 -18.02
N ALA A 178 4.95 -16.64 -17.76
CA ALA A 178 3.93 -15.61 -17.58
C ALA A 178 4.14 -14.86 -16.26
N PHE A 179 4.56 -15.55 -15.20
CA PHE A 179 4.94 -14.90 -13.95
C PHE A 179 6.19 -14.04 -14.13
N LEU A 180 7.26 -14.58 -14.74
CA LEU A 180 8.51 -13.84 -14.96
C LEU A 180 8.29 -12.59 -15.81
N ARG A 181 7.46 -12.69 -16.85
CA ARG A 181 7.06 -11.54 -17.66
C ARG A 181 6.30 -10.52 -16.83
N ARG A 182 5.32 -10.95 -16.03
CA ARG A 182 4.55 -10.05 -15.16
C ARG A 182 5.42 -9.33 -14.15
N GLU A 183 6.35 -10.02 -13.52
CA GLU A 183 7.29 -9.43 -12.56
C GLU A 183 8.16 -8.36 -13.24
N LYS A 184 8.71 -8.68 -14.41
CA LYS A 184 9.49 -7.74 -15.20
C LYS A 184 8.67 -6.51 -15.57
N ASP A 185 7.46 -6.70 -16.08
CA ASP A 185 6.57 -5.62 -16.46
C ASP A 185 6.21 -4.76 -15.23
N PHE A 186 5.89 -5.38 -14.10
CA PHE A 186 5.56 -4.67 -12.86
C PHE A 186 6.71 -3.80 -12.35
N LYS A 187 7.93 -4.36 -12.29
CA LYS A 187 9.14 -3.61 -11.90
C LYS A 187 9.44 -2.47 -12.86
N ALA A 188 9.27 -2.68 -14.17
CA ALA A 188 9.51 -1.68 -15.19
C ALA A 188 8.53 -0.50 -15.10
N HIS A 189 7.22 -0.76 -14.97
CA HIS A 189 6.21 0.31 -14.86
C HIS A 189 6.41 1.19 -13.62
N LEU A 190 6.84 0.59 -12.49
CA LEU A 190 7.13 1.35 -11.28
C LEU A 190 8.54 1.97 -11.26
N GLY A 191 9.40 1.63 -12.22
CA GLY A 191 10.80 2.06 -12.25
C GLY A 191 11.60 1.61 -11.03
N LEU A 192 11.38 0.37 -10.57
CA LEU A 192 11.97 -0.12 -9.32
C LEU A 192 13.40 -0.62 -9.52
N PRO A 193 14.34 -0.25 -8.64
CA PRO A 193 15.60 -0.98 -8.50
C PRO A 193 15.36 -2.35 -7.83
N ASP A 194 16.32 -3.27 -7.96
CA ASP A 194 16.18 -4.65 -7.47
C ASP A 194 15.94 -4.74 -5.95
N ASN A 195 16.44 -3.78 -5.18
CA ASN A 195 16.32 -3.77 -3.72
C ASN A 195 15.02 -3.16 -3.18
N ARG A 196 14.07 -2.75 -4.04
CA ARG A 196 12.78 -2.16 -3.60
C ARG A 196 11.57 -2.99 -4.03
N TYR A 197 11.79 -4.27 -4.21
CA TYR A 197 10.80 -5.21 -4.71
C TYR A 197 10.73 -6.44 -3.81
N MET A 198 9.51 -6.94 -3.58
CA MET A 198 9.28 -8.17 -2.82
C MET A 198 8.18 -9.03 -3.47
N ARG A 199 8.42 -10.34 -3.52
CA ARG A 199 7.40 -11.38 -3.70
C ARG A 199 6.86 -11.76 -2.32
N CYS A 200 5.55 -11.82 -2.16
CA CYS A 200 4.94 -12.02 -0.85
C CYS A 200 3.83 -13.08 -0.87
N GLY A 201 4.00 -14.11 -0.03
CA GLY A 201 2.89 -14.89 0.51
C GLY A 201 2.37 -14.16 1.76
N ASN A 202 1.12 -13.72 1.73
CA ASN A 202 0.53 -12.97 2.85
C ASN A 202 -0.13 -13.94 3.83
N TYR A 203 -0.25 -13.55 5.11
CA TYR A 203 -1.15 -14.25 6.03
C TYR A 203 -2.59 -14.26 5.46
N CYS A 204 -3.12 -15.46 5.23
CA CYS A 204 -4.47 -15.75 4.73
C CYS A 204 -4.88 -17.18 5.11
N ASP A 205 -6.15 -17.55 4.94
CA ASP A 205 -6.69 -18.89 5.22
C ASP A 205 -5.85 -20.03 4.62
N ASP A 206 -5.32 -19.82 3.42
CA ASP A 206 -4.55 -20.83 2.71
C ASP A 206 -3.18 -21.12 3.37
N ILE A 207 -2.66 -20.19 4.17
CA ILE A 207 -1.29 -20.28 4.68
C ILE A 207 -1.13 -21.33 5.78
N ASP A 208 -2.18 -21.54 6.57
CA ASP A 208 -2.22 -22.57 7.62
C ASP A 208 -2.01 -23.96 6.98
N ARG A 209 -2.62 -24.18 5.81
CA ARG A 209 -2.46 -25.42 5.04
C ARG A 209 -1.07 -25.54 4.42
N ILE A 210 -0.50 -24.44 3.90
CA ILE A 210 0.81 -24.44 3.24
C ILE A 210 1.92 -24.81 4.23
N TYR A 211 1.90 -24.19 5.42
CA TYR A 211 2.95 -24.37 6.42
C TYR A 211 2.62 -25.43 7.49
N GLY A 212 1.41 -25.99 7.48
CA GLY A 212 0.98 -26.98 8.47
C GLY A 212 0.93 -26.40 9.89
N THR A 213 0.64 -25.10 10.01
CA THR A 213 0.59 -24.34 11.27
C THR A 213 -0.78 -23.68 11.42
N ASN A 214 -1.03 -23.06 12.57
CA ASN A 214 -2.20 -22.24 12.81
C ASN A 214 -1.74 -20.79 13.04
N ARG A 215 -1.95 -19.91 12.05
CA ARG A 215 -1.55 -18.50 12.18
C ARG A 215 -2.21 -17.78 13.35
N LEU A 216 -3.32 -18.30 13.89
CA LEU A 216 -4.00 -17.74 15.05
C LEU A 216 -3.34 -18.11 16.38
N GLU A 217 -2.34 -19.00 16.34
CA GLU A 217 -1.63 -19.50 17.53
C GLU A 217 -0.11 -19.28 17.42
N GLU A 218 0.43 -19.29 16.20
CA GLU A 218 1.88 -19.27 15.97
C GLU A 218 2.31 -18.22 14.92
N THR A 219 3.56 -17.81 15.04
CA THR A 219 4.26 -16.89 14.13
C THR A 219 4.93 -17.68 13.01
N ILE A 220 4.87 -17.18 11.77
CA ILE A 220 5.44 -17.84 10.59
C ILE A 220 6.66 -17.03 10.12
N LEU A 221 7.84 -17.41 10.58
CA LEU A 221 9.09 -16.68 10.34
C LEU A 221 9.44 -16.55 8.85
N GLU A 222 9.05 -17.52 8.04
CA GLU A 222 9.20 -17.55 6.59
C GLU A 222 8.44 -16.40 5.90
N ILE A 223 7.38 -15.88 6.55
CA ILE A 223 6.63 -14.71 6.09
C ILE A 223 7.18 -13.44 6.76
N ASP A 224 7.41 -13.49 8.07
CA ASP A 224 7.72 -12.29 8.84
C ASP A 224 9.11 -11.73 8.54
N ILE A 225 10.12 -12.58 8.39
CA ILE A 225 11.49 -12.13 8.16
C ILE A 225 11.63 -11.36 6.83
N PRO A 226 11.11 -11.85 5.68
CA PRO A 226 11.11 -11.08 4.44
C PRO A 226 10.41 -9.72 4.56
N VAL A 227 9.26 -9.67 5.23
CA VAL A 227 8.48 -8.45 5.41
C VAL A 227 9.23 -7.43 6.28
N ILE A 228 9.81 -7.86 7.40
CA ILE A 228 10.63 -7.00 8.25
C ILE A 228 11.84 -6.49 7.45
N LYS A 229 12.53 -7.36 6.71
CA LYS A 229 13.66 -6.94 5.86
C LYS A 229 13.24 -5.90 4.82
N PHE A 230 12.13 -6.12 4.12
CA PHE A 230 11.60 -5.18 3.14
C PHE A 230 11.21 -3.83 3.76
N MET A 231 10.56 -3.85 4.91
CA MET A 231 10.12 -2.63 5.60
C MET A 231 11.28 -1.87 6.26
N THR A 232 12.35 -2.58 6.64
CA THR A 232 13.58 -2.00 7.21
C THR A 232 14.60 -1.59 6.17
N GLN A 233 14.41 -1.92 4.87
CA GLN A 233 15.28 -1.43 3.81
C GLN A 233 15.32 0.10 3.88
N VAL A 234 16.43 0.64 4.35
CA VAL A 234 16.74 2.05 4.30
C VAL A 234 17.52 2.27 3.02
N SER A 235 17.10 3.28 2.27
CA SER A 235 17.75 3.75 1.03
C SER A 235 19.27 3.81 1.14
#